data_AF-A0A139TPG5-F1
#
_entry.id   AF-A0A139TPG5-F1
#
_cell.length_a   1.000
_cell.length_b   1.000
_cell.length_c   1.000
_cell.angle_alpha   90.00
_cell.angle_beta   90.00
_cell.angle_gamma   90.00
#
_symmetry.space_group_name_H-M   'P 1'
#
loop_
_entity.id
_entity.type
_entity.pdbx_description
1 polymer ?
#
loop_
_entity_poly.entity_id
_entity_poly.type
_entity_poly.pdbx_seq_one_letter_code
_entity_poly.pdbx_strand_id
1 'polypeptide(L)'
;MSAKDVPPSITLPTSDYYTIVKMSNHAVVGVFRQHVFARRSSRRYAPPIPEEHDFYCVKRTPDRVMVQIFHDGNEVYRCIFVPPADY
;
A
#
# COMPACT_ATOMS: atom_id res chain seq x y z
N MET A 1 -14.14 -11.69 -18.54
CA MET A 1 -13.03 -10.94 -17.88
C MET A 1 -12.66 -11.71 -16.63
N SER A 2 -11.45 -12.27 -16.62
CA SER A 2 -10.97 -13.13 -15.54
C SER A 2 -10.61 -12.25 -14.33
N ALA A 3 -10.90 -12.67 -13.10
CA ALA A 3 -10.51 -11.96 -11.87
C ALA A 3 -8.97 -11.90 -11.65
N LYS A 4 -8.18 -12.11 -12.71
CA LYS A 4 -6.71 -12.14 -12.74
C LYS A 4 -6.07 -10.77 -13.02
N ASP A 5 -6.83 -9.75 -13.39
CA ASP A 5 -6.28 -8.44 -13.80
C ASP A 5 -6.14 -7.42 -12.65
N VAL A 6 -6.54 -7.76 -11.42
CA VAL A 6 -6.41 -6.84 -10.28
C VAL A 6 -5.26 -7.30 -9.41
N PRO A 7 -4.17 -6.50 -9.30
CA PRO A 7 -3.07 -6.86 -8.43
C PRO A 7 -3.56 -6.94 -6.99
N PRO A 8 -3.03 -7.87 -6.20
CA PRO A 8 -3.42 -8.00 -4.82
C PRO A 8 -3.22 -6.70 -4.06
N SER A 9 -4.13 -6.44 -3.12
CA SER A 9 -4.10 -5.20 -2.37
C SER A 9 -4.42 -5.37 -0.90
N ILE A 10 -3.93 -4.42 -0.12
CA ILE A 10 -4.24 -4.26 1.29
C ILE A 10 -4.77 -2.86 1.54
N THR A 11 -5.86 -2.77 2.28
CA THR A 11 -6.37 -1.50 2.81
C THR A 11 -5.95 -1.35 4.26
N LEU A 12 -5.30 -0.23 4.56
CA LEU A 12 -4.83 0.15 5.89
C LEU A 12 -5.58 1.41 6.34
N PRO A 13 -6.65 1.27 7.14
CA PRO A 13 -7.21 2.39 7.88
C PRO A 13 -6.16 2.94 8.83
N THR A 14 -5.93 4.25 8.79
CA THR A 14 -4.86 4.86 9.59
C THR A 14 -5.28 6.21 10.14
N SER A 15 -5.15 6.39 11.45
CA SER A 15 -5.50 7.63 12.16
C SER A 15 -4.70 8.83 11.64
N ASP A 16 -3.49 8.59 11.15
CA ASP A 16 -2.57 9.61 10.62
C ASP A 16 -2.81 9.93 9.14
N TYR A 17 -3.97 9.57 8.57
CA TYR A 17 -4.24 9.68 7.13
C TYR A 17 -3.99 11.10 6.59
N TYR A 18 -4.49 12.13 7.26
CA TYR A 18 -4.31 13.52 6.84
C TYR A 18 -2.84 13.98 6.87
N THR A 19 -2.02 13.37 7.72
CA THR A 19 -0.58 13.59 7.73
C THR A 19 0.06 12.90 6.52
N ILE A 20 -0.28 11.64 6.25
CA ILE A 20 0.24 10.85 5.13
C ILE A 20 -0.08 11.51 3.77
N VAL A 21 -1.26 12.09 3.61
CA VAL A 21 -1.64 12.81 2.37
C VAL A 21 -0.65 13.92 2.02
N LYS A 22 -0.13 14.62 3.04
CA LYS A 22 0.80 15.75 2.89
C LYS A 22 2.27 15.33 2.81
N MET A 23 2.59 14.05 3.05
CA MET A 23 3.97 13.55 3.00
C MET A 23 4.50 13.46 1.57
N SER A 24 5.82 13.57 1.43
CA SER A 24 6.52 13.25 0.17
C SER A 24 6.33 11.77 -0.19
N ASN A 25 6.45 11.42 -1.48
CA ASN A 25 6.33 10.03 -1.92
C ASN A 25 7.29 9.10 -1.17
N HIS A 26 8.54 9.56 -0.96
CA HIS A 26 9.54 8.81 -0.21
C HIS A 26 9.10 8.54 1.24
N ALA A 27 8.53 9.53 1.92
CA ALA A 27 8.03 9.37 3.29
C ALA A 27 6.82 8.43 3.36
N VAL A 28 5.88 8.51 2.40
CA VAL A 28 4.75 7.58 2.30
C VAL A 28 5.22 6.13 2.13
N VAL A 29 6.21 5.90 1.27
CA VAL A 29 6.82 4.56 1.10
C VAL A 29 7.48 4.10 2.39
N GLY A 30 8.13 5.00 3.14
CA GLY A 30 8.67 4.70 4.47
C GLY A 30 7.60 4.20 5.45
N VAL A 31 6.47 4.90 5.53
CA VAL A 31 5.32 4.51 6.38
C VAL A 31 4.77 3.14 5.98
N PHE A 32 4.63 2.89 4.67
CA PHE A 32 4.23 1.59 4.14
C PHE A 32 5.21 0.48 4.57
N ARG A 33 6.51 0.67 4.34
CA ARG A 33 7.55 -0.29 4.70
C ARG A 33 7.53 -0.57 6.21
N GLN A 34 7.38 0.45 7.05
CA GLN A 34 7.26 0.26 8.49
C GLN A 34 6.02 -0.55 8.86
N HIS A 35 4.85 -0.24 8.29
CA HIS A 35 3.62 -1.00 8.55
C HIS A 35 3.73 -2.47 8.12
N VAL A 36 4.36 -2.71 6.99
CA VAL A 36 4.47 -4.05 6.40
C VAL A 36 5.56 -4.88 7.05
N PHE A 37 6.79 -4.36 7.14
CA PHE A 37 7.91 -5.10 7.69
C PHE A 37 7.76 -5.32 9.19
N ALA A 38 7.24 -4.34 9.94
CA ALA A 38 7.00 -4.53 11.38
C ALA A 38 5.89 -5.55 11.67
N ARG A 39 4.98 -5.82 10.71
CA ARG A 39 3.81 -6.68 10.90
C ARG A 39 3.83 -7.95 10.01
N ARG A 40 4.95 -8.20 9.32
CA ARG A 40 5.19 -9.33 8.39
C ARG A 40 5.02 -10.71 9.06
N SER A 41 5.20 -10.77 10.37
CA SER A 41 4.98 -11.98 11.18
C SER A 41 3.50 -12.38 11.32
N SER A 42 2.56 -11.55 10.87
CA SER A 42 1.13 -11.85 10.94
C SER A 42 0.60 -12.33 9.58
N ARG A 43 -0.07 -13.49 9.55
CA ARG A 43 -0.82 -14.04 8.39
C ARG A 43 -1.89 -13.08 7.80
N ARG A 44 -1.98 -11.83 8.27
CA ARG A 44 -3.05 -10.86 7.96
C ARG A 44 -2.92 -10.24 6.57
N TYR A 45 -1.78 -10.36 5.92
CA TYR A 45 -1.52 -9.67 4.65
C TYR A 45 -1.45 -10.64 3.49
N ALA A 46 -2.45 -11.50 3.36
CA ALA A 46 -2.57 -12.41 2.23
C ALA A 46 -3.20 -11.67 1.02
N PRO A 47 -2.62 -11.81 -0.18
CA PRO A 47 -1.39 -12.54 -0.47
C PRO A 47 -0.14 -11.75 -0.03
N PRO A 48 0.96 -12.46 0.28
CA PRO A 48 2.16 -11.86 0.85
C PRO A 48 2.74 -10.77 -0.06
N ILE A 49 3.29 -9.73 0.56
CA ILE A 49 3.94 -8.65 -0.16
C ILE A 49 5.22 -9.19 -0.82
N PRO A 50 5.37 -9.02 -2.14
CA PRO A 50 6.53 -9.53 -2.86
C PRO A 50 7.84 -9.00 -2.26
N GLU A 51 8.79 -9.90 -2.04
CA GLU A 51 10.12 -9.54 -1.53
C GLU A 51 10.91 -8.78 -2.59
N GLU A 52 10.79 -9.23 -3.84
CA GLU A 52 11.42 -8.67 -5.02
C GLU A 52 10.49 -7.66 -5.70
N HIS A 53 11.00 -6.46 -5.93
CA HIS A 53 10.31 -5.38 -6.62
C HIS A 53 11.33 -4.34 -7.08
N ASP A 54 11.01 -3.62 -8.15
CA ASP A 54 11.93 -2.68 -8.79
C ASP A 54 11.72 -1.26 -8.27
N PHE A 55 10.46 -0.86 -8.10
CA PHE A 55 10.11 0.48 -7.64
C PHE A 55 8.72 0.57 -7.01
N TYR A 56 8.51 1.69 -6.31
CA TYR A 56 7.22 2.08 -5.75
C TYR A 56 6.64 3.27 -6.51
N CYS A 57 5.34 3.25 -6.77
CA CYS A 57 4.61 4.40 -7.28
C CYS A 57 3.56 4.85 -6.25
N VAL A 58 3.58 6.13 -5.87
CA VAL A 58 2.60 6.70 -4.95
C VAL A 58 1.56 7.48 -5.75
N LYS A 59 0.29 7.06 -5.63
CA LYS A 59 -0.86 7.77 -6.20
C LYS A 59 -1.76 8.28 -5.08
N ARG A 60 -2.31 9.47 -5.25
CA ARG A 60 -3.22 10.10 -4.28
C ARG A 60 -4.55 10.38 -4.94
N THR A 61 -5.62 10.05 -4.24
CA THR A 61 -6.98 10.50 -4.52
C THR A 61 -7.48 11.24 -3.28
N PRO A 62 -8.60 11.99 -3.37
CA PRO A 62 -9.16 12.66 -2.20
C PRO A 62 -9.37 11.70 -1.01
N ASP A 63 -9.82 10.48 -1.30
CA ASP A 63 -10.22 9.52 -0.26
C ASP A 63 -9.15 8.48 0.09
N ARG A 64 -8.07 8.38 -0.70
CA ARG A 64 -7.06 7.30 -0.55
C ARG A 64 -5.64 7.74 -0.93
N VAL A 65 -4.66 7.17 -0.25
CA VAL A 65 -3.25 7.19 -0.68
C VAL A 65 -2.82 5.77 -1.03
N MET A 66 -2.42 5.56 -2.27
CA MET A 66 -2.04 4.24 -2.80
C MET A 66 -0.53 4.16 -2.99
N VAL A 67 0.08 3.09 -2.48
CA VAL A 67 1.46 2.70 -2.77
C VAL A 67 1.41 1.45 -3.64
N GLN A 68 1.69 1.61 -4.92
CA GLN A 68 1.77 0.53 -5.89
C GLN A 68 3.20 0.00 -5.92
N ILE A 69 3.35 -1.32 -5.95
CA ILE A 69 4.62 -2.03 -6.00
C ILE A 69 4.73 -2.65 -7.39
N PHE A 70 5.84 -2.38 -8.07
CA PHE A 70 6.08 -2.88 -9.41
C PHE A 70 7.26 -3.84 -9.45
N HIS A 71 7.12 -4.90 -10.24
CA HIS A 71 8.19 -5.82 -10.58
C HIS A 71 8.07 -6.22 -12.06
N ASP A 72 9.18 -6.17 -12.78
CA ASP A 72 9.29 -6.36 -14.22
C ASP A 72 8.28 -5.48 -15.00
N GLY A 73 8.15 -4.22 -14.57
CA GLY A 73 7.21 -3.25 -15.17
C GLY A 73 5.73 -3.51 -14.88
N ASN A 74 5.39 -4.59 -14.17
CA ASN A 74 4.01 -4.95 -13.83
C ASN A 74 3.68 -4.55 -12.39
N GLU A 75 2.47 -4.04 -12.15
CA GLU A 75 1.98 -3.83 -10.79
C GLU A 75 1.72 -5.20 -10.16
N VAL A 76 2.49 -5.54 -9.13
CA VAL A 76 2.39 -6.84 -8.46
C VAL A 76 1.66 -6.75 -7.13
N TYR A 77 1.56 -5.56 -6.54
CA TYR A 77 0.88 -5.36 -5.26
C TYR A 77 0.49 -3.90 -5.04
N ARG A 78 -0.54 -3.65 -4.23
CA ARG A 78 -0.95 -2.29 -3.84
C ARG A 78 -1.31 -2.18 -2.37
N CYS A 79 -0.74 -1.21 -1.67
CA CYS A 79 -1.22 -0.76 -0.36
C CYS A 79 -2.09 0.49 -0.50
N ILE A 80 -3.20 0.55 0.23
CA ILE A 80 -4.18 1.62 0.18
C ILE A 80 -4.37 2.15 1.60
N PHE A 81 -3.81 3.31 1.89
CA PHE A 81 -4.13 4.04 3.11
C PHE A 81 -5.47 4.75 2.94
N VAL A 82 -6.33 4.59 3.94
CA VAL A 82 -7.64 5.26 4.02
C VAL A 82 -7.77 5.94 5.37
N PRO A 83 -8.58 7.01 5.48
CA PRO A 83 -8.95 7.54 6.79
C PRO A 83 -9.57 6.43 7.65
N PRO A 84 -9.43 6.51 8.99
CA PRO A 84 -10.13 5.58 9.86
C PRO A 84 -11.62 5.72 9.57
N ALA A 85 -12.34 4.60 9.45
CA ALA A 85 -13.80 4.69 9.43
C ALA A 85 -14.23 5.19 10.81
N ASP A 86 -14.90 6.34 10.88
CA ASP A 86 -15.69 6.72 12.06
C ASP A 86 -16.70 5.59 12.29
N TYR A 87 -16.44 4.74 13.29
CA TYR A 87 -17.28 3.59 13.65
C TYR A 87 -17.81 3.79 15.07
#